data_AF-A0A317CAM5-F1
#
_entry.id   AF-A0A317CAM5-F1
#
_cell.length_a   1.000
_cell.length_b   1.000
_cell.length_c   1.000
_cell.angle_alpha   90.00
_cell.angle_beta   90.00
_cell.angle_gamma   90.00
#
_symmetry.space_group_name_H-M   'P 1'
#
loop_
_entity.id
_entity.type
_entity.pdbx_description
1 polymer ?
#
loop_
_entity_poly.entity_id
_entity_poly.type
_entity_poly.pdbx_seq_one_letter_code
_entity_poly.pdbx_strand_id
1 'polypeptide(L)'
;MKKMNIIPLLLSGLLLASCGAGSSDADKPLVSKIDPDVIELGTDIKAVVKQPSKAERESAATSEFKELSWDDLVPPDFRPEKIMAKYQAEIQAAKEGSEEERVLYDKVMAEFNSAGGNAELRGKTIRIPGFVAPLENDGETVVEFLLVPYYGSCIHSPPPPANQTVMVSPIKGKSITLDQTYRPVWVVGEMEVGDVETDLALAGYQIKNARVEPYVQPAY
;
A
#
# COMPACT_ATOMS: atom_id res chain seq x y z
N MET A 1 -45.39 -1.60 -1.68
CA MET A 1 -45.87 -0.84 -0.50
C MET A 1 -44.77 -0.79 0.54
N LYS A 2 -44.50 0.42 1.04
CA LYS A 2 -43.50 0.79 2.05
C LYS A 2 -43.66 -0.02 3.34
N LYS A 3 -42.55 -0.25 4.06
CA LYS A 3 -42.31 0.39 5.37
C LYS A 3 -40.85 0.28 5.79
N MET A 4 -40.20 1.43 5.62
CA MET A 4 -39.01 1.89 6.30
C MET A 4 -39.34 2.07 7.79
N ASN A 5 -38.53 1.51 8.69
CA ASN A 5 -38.61 1.82 10.12
C ASN A 5 -37.35 2.59 10.51
N ILE A 6 -37.60 3.82 10.94
CA ILE A 6 -36.64 4.87 11.27
C ILE A 6 -36.80 5.15 12.78
N ILE A 7 -35.65 5.22 13.49
CA ILE A 7 -35.39 6.00 14.73
C ILE A 7 -35.98 5.42 16.05
N PRO A 8 -35.38 5.63 17.27
CA PRO A 8 -34.46 6.72 17.65
C PRO A 8 -33.15 6.40 18.40
N LEU A 9 -32.23 7.35 18.17
CA LEU A 9 -31.24 7.94 19.07
C LEU A 9 -31.75 8.06 20.53
N LEU A 10 -31.01 7.52 21.51
CA LEU A 10 -31.17 7.85 22.92
C LEU A 10 -29.91 8.56 23.42
N LEU A 11 -30.04 9.89 23.49
CA LEU A 11 -29.16 10.80 24.20
C LEU A 11 -29.62 10.83 25.67
N SER A 12 -28.77 10.41 26.61
CA SER A 12 -28.93 10.74 28.03
C SER A 12 -27.58 11.06 28.62
N GLY A 13 -27.30 12.36 28.68
CA GLY A 13 -26.38 12.91 29.67
C GLY A 13 -27.05 12.94 31.03
N LEU A 14 -26.29 12.68 32.09
CA LEU A 14 -26.59 13.20 33.41
C LEU A 14 -25.29 13.55 34.13
N LEU A 15 -25.22 14.82 34.53
CA LEU A 15 -24.17 15.45 35.31
C LEU A 15 -24.12 14.90 36.74
N LEU A 16 -22.91 14.76 37.28
CA LEU A 16 -22.65 14.99 38.71
C LEU A 16 -21.40 15.87 38.84
N ALA A 17 -21.61 17.10 39.29
CA ALA A 17 -20.57 17.97 39.79
C ALA A 17 -20.27 17.60 41.26
N SER A 18 -18.99 17.47 41.60
CA SER A 18 -18.51 17.52 42.97
C SER A 18 -17.14 18.21 43.00
N CYS A 19 -17.04 19.26 43.82
CA CYS A 19 -15.87 20.11 44.01
C CYS A 19 -14.72 19.37 44.71
N GLY A 20 -13.49 19.65 44.30
CA GLY A 20 -12.28 19.34 45.05
C GLY A 20 -11.05 19.95 44.38
N ALA A 21 -10.52 21.04 44.96
CA ALA A 21 -9.32 21.71 44.48
C ALA A 21 -8.09 20.79 44.67
N GLY A 22 -7.47 20.44 43.55
CA GLY A 22 -6.18 19.78 43.46
C GLY A 22 -5.68 19.93 42.03
N SER A 23 -4.78 20.88 41.80
CA SER A 23 -4.10 21.04 40.53
C SER A 23 -3.18 19.84 40.30
N SER A 24 -3.64 18.89 39.49
CA SER A 24 -2.82 17.86 38.88
C SER A 24 -3.22 17.79 37.41
N ASP A 25 -2.24 17.94 36.52
CA ASP A 25 -2.35 17.89 35.06
C ASP A 25 -2.79 16.51 34.53
N ALA A 26 -3.93 16.04 34.98
CA ALA A 26 -4.52 14.74 34.65
C ALA A 26 -5.94 14.93 34.12
N ASP A 27 -6.12 15.85 33.17
CA ASP A 27 -7.37 15.94 32.40
C ASP A 27 -7.17 16.62 31.03
N LYS A 28 -6.10 16.24 30.32
CA LYS A 28 -6.10 16.40 28.86
C LYS A 28 -6.84 15.20 28.28
N PRO A 29 -7.96 15.37 27.58
CA PRO A 29 -8.51 14.28 26.80
C PRO A 29 -7.44 13.86 25.79
N LEU A 30 -6.85 12.68 26.00
CA LEU A 30 -6.04 11.97 25.02
C LEU A 30 -6.96 11.44 23.91
N VAL A 31 -7.61 12.35 23.22
CA VAL A 31 -8.05 12.14 21.84
C VAL A 31 -7.75 13.47 21.15
N SER A 32 -6.46 13.68 20.87
CA SER A 32 -6.11 14.59 19.78
C SER A 32 -6.89 14.12 18.57
N LYS A 33 -7.61 15.05 17.94
CA LYS A 33 -8.25 14.89 16.63
C LYS A 33 -7.37 13.98 15.78
N ILE A 34 -7.91 12.87 15.29
CA ILE A 34 -7.21 12.01 14.33
C ILE A 34 -6.79 12.95 13.20
N ASP A 35 -5.48 13.09 13.03
CA ASP A 35 -4.93 13.91 11.98
C ASP A 35 -5.42 13.32 10.64
N PRO A 36 -6.12 14.09 9.79
CA PRO A 36 -6.62 13.60 8.51
C PRO A 36 -5.51 13.11 7.57
N ASP A 37 -4.24 13.42 7.89
CA ASP A 37 -3.06 12.97 7.16
C ASP A 37 -2.50 11.62 7.66
N VAL A 38 -3.09 11.01 8.70
CA VAL A 38 -2.67 9.67 9.18
C VAL A 38 -3.24 8.60 8.28
N ILE A 39 -2.36 7.91 7.56
CA ILE A 39 -2.69 6.75 6.74
C ILE A 39 -2.75 5.51 7.64
N GLU A 40 -3.89 4.82 7.64
CA GLU A 40 -4.08 3.60 8.44
C GLU A 40 -3.32 2.41 7.83
N LEU A 41 -2.82 1.49 8.66
CA LEU A 41 -2.18 0.26 8.20
C LEU A 41 -3.11 -0.53 7.26
N GLY A 42 -2.56 -1.01 6.14
CA GLY A 42 -3.32 -1.70 5.11
C GLY A 42 -4.06 -0.80 4.12
N THR A 43 -3.96 0.53 4.25
CA THR A 43 -4.56 1.46 3.27
C THR A 43 -3.98 1.21 1.87
N ASP A 44 -4.86 1.00 0.90
CA ASP A 44 -4.50 0.88 -0.52
C ASP A 44 -4.12 2.25 -1.10
N ILE A 45 -3.04 2.30 -1.87
CA ILE A 45 -2.54 3.49 -2.56
C ILE A 45 -3.62 4.19 -3.41
N LYS A 46 -4.58 3.44 -3.96
CA LYS A 46 -5.70 3.99 -4.74
C LYS A 46 -6.64 4.86 -3.91
N ALA A 47 -6.65 4.71 -2.58
CA ALA A 47 -7.45 5.54 -1.68
C ALA A 47 -6.80 6.92 -1.40
N VAL A 48 -5.48 7.04 -1.55
CA VAL A 48 -4.71 8.24 -1.17
C VAL A 48 -4.13 9.00 -2.37
N VAL A 49 -3.80 8.29 -3.45
CA VAL A 49 -3.27 8.87 -4.69
C VAL A 49 -4.36 8.91 -5.76
N LYS A 50 -4.71 10.12 -6.21
CA LYS A 50 -5.65 10.29 -7.32
C LYS A 50 -4.94 9.94 -8.63
N GLN A 51 -5.14 8.73 -9.12
CA GLN A 51 -4.61 8.31 -10.41
C GLN A 51 -5.59 8.66 -11.55
N PRO A 52 -5.11 9.18 -12.69
CA PRO A 52 -5.90 9.28 -13.91
C PRO A 52 -6.38 7.91 -14.37
N SER A 53 -7.58 7.86 -14.93
CA SER A 53 -8.16 6.66 -15.52
C SER A 53 -7.24 6.10 -16.61
N LYS A 54 -7.38 4.80 -16.91
CA LYS A 54 -6.60 4.16 -17.97
C LYS A 54 -6.72 4.90 -19.31
N ALA A 55 -7.92 5.36 -19.67
CA ALA A 55 -8.16 6.13 -20.88
C ALA A 55 -7.42 7.49 -20.86
N GLU A 56 -7.43 8.19 -19.73
CA GLU A 56 -6.68 9.44 -19.56
C GLU A 56 -5.17 9.21 -19.71
N ARG A 57 -4.65 8.14 -19.09
CA ARG A 57 -3.23 7.74 -19.19
C ARG A 57 -2.82 7.34 -20.61
N GLU A 58 -3.67 6.63 -21.33
CA GLU A 58 -3.44 6.23 -22.72
C GLU A 58 -3.54 7.40 -23.72
N SER A 59 -4.37 8.41 -23.40
CA SER A 59 -4.52 9.62 -24.22
C SER A 59 -3.39 10.64 -24.05
N ALA A 60 -2.61 10.55 -22.97
CA ALA A 60 -1.48 11.43 -22.68
C ALA A 60 -0.25 11.06 -23.55
N ALA A 61 -0.34 11.30 -24.86
CA ALA A 61 0.58 10.81 -25.88
C ALA A 61 1.94 11.55 -25.97
N THR A 62 2.40 12.25 -24.93
CA THR A 62 3.67 13.01 -24.94
C THR A 62 4.45 12.93 -23.63
N SER A 63 4.18 11.92 -22.80
CA SER A 63 4.86 11.74 -21.51
C SER A 63 6.23 11.05 -21.68
N GLU A 64 7.24 11.50 -20.92
CA GLU A 64 8.57 10.86 -20.83
C GLU A 64 8.48 9.42 -20.26
N PHE A 65 7.40 9.12 -19.54
CA PHE A 65 7.16 7.84 -18.90
C PHE A 65 5.72 7.35 -19.12
N LYS A 66 5.51 6.04 -19.04
CA LYS A 66 4.16 5.46 -18.97
C LYS A 66 3.68 5.47 -17.52
N GLU A 67 2.62 6.22 -17.21
CA GLU A 67 2.03 6.18 -15.88
C GLU A 67 1.23 4.88 -15.67
N LEU A 68 1.49 4.19 -14.56
CA LEU A 68 0.92 2.89 -14.22
C LEU A 68 0.11 2.94 -12.92
N SER A 69 -0.85 2.04 -12.85
CA SER A 69 -1.53 1.60 -11.63
C SER A 69 -1.07 0.18 -11.31
N TRP A 70 -1.24 -0.26 -10.07
CA TRP A 70 -0.86 -1.61 -9.65
C TRP A 70 -1.58 -2.73 -10.41
N ASP A 71 -2.78 -2.47 -10.93
CA ASP A 71 -3.50 -3.43 -11.78
C ASP A 71 -2.79 -3.68 -13.12
N ASP A 72 -2.00 -2.71 -13.61
CA ASP A 72 -1.25 -2.86 -14.86
C ASP A 72 -0.04 -3.81 -14.72
N LEU A 73 0.38 -4.09 -13.48
CA LEU A 73 1.46 -5.03 -13.16
C LEU A 73 0.97 -6.49 -13.14
N VAL A 74 -0.34 -6.72 -13.19
CA VAL A 74 -0.87 -8.08 -13.30
C VAL A 74 -0.74 -8.55 -14.75
N PRO A 75 -0.16 -9.75 -15.02
CA PRO A 75 -0.12 -10.27 -16.39
C PRO A 75 -1.52 -10.35 -17.00
N PRO A 76 -1.70 -9.99 -18.29
CA PRO A 76 -3.02 -9.83 -18.92
C PRO A 76 -3.85 -11.13 -18.95
N ASP A 77 -3.20 -12.28 -18.91
CA ASP A 77 -3.85 -13.61 -18.90
C ASP A 77 -4.03 -14.19 -17.49
N PHE A 78 -3.45 -13.55 -16.47
CA PHE A 78 -3.60 -13.97 -15.09
C PHE A 78 -4.96 -13.54 -14.53
N ARG A 79 -5.54 -14.37 -13.66
CA ARG A 79 -6.91 -14.20 -13.13
C ARG A 79 -6.91 -14.37 -11.61
N PRO A 80 -6.49 -13.33 -10.86
CA PRO A 80 -6.42 -13.37 -9.39
C PRO A 80 -7.74 -13.78 -8.72
N GLU A 81 -8.86 -13.38 -9.31
CA GLU A 81 -10.21 -13.65 -8.80
C GLU A 81 -10.54 -15.14 -8.79
N LYS A 82 -9.97 -15.93 -9.70
CA LYS A 82 -10.17 -17.39 -9.71
C LYS A 82 -9.48 -18.07 -8.54
N ILE A 83 -8.31 -17.58 -8.13
CA ILE A 83 -7.59 -18.09 -6.97
C ILE A 83 -8.37 -17.76 -5.70
N MET A 84 -8.84 -16.52 -5.56
CA MET A 84 -9.67 -16.13 -4.42
C MET A 84 -10.96 -16.95 -4.34
N ALA A 85 -11.65 -17.14 -5.47
CA ALA A 85 -12.86 -17.97 -5.52
C ALA A 85 -12.60 -19.43 -5.13
N LYS A 86 -11.45 -19.99 -5.52
CA LYS A 86 -11.03 -21.35 -5.17
C LYS A 86 -10.87 -21.53 -3.66
N TYR A 87 -10.26 -20.56 -2.98
CA TYR A 87 -9.95 -20.64 -1.55
C TYR A 87 -10.97 -19.96 -0.63
N GLN A 88 -12.02 -19.34 -1.18
CA GLN A 88 -12.98 -18.51 -0.45
C GLN A 88 -13.56 -19.19 0.80
N ALA A 89 -13.95 -20.46 0.69
CA ALA A 89 -14.55 -21.20 1.81
C ALA A 89 -13.53 -21.50 2.92
N GLU A 90 -12.29 -21.85 2.55
CA GLU A 90 -11.21 -22.10 3.51
C GLU A 90 -10.83 -20.80 4.23
N ILE A 91 -10.75 -19.68 3.49
CA ILE A 91 -10.47 -18.35 4.06
C ILE A 91 -11.55 -17.96 5.08
N GLN A 92 -12.83 -18.20 4.77
CA GLN A 92 -13.93 -17.88 5.69
C GLN A 92 -13.96 -18.79 6.93
N ALA A 93 -13.44 -20.00 6.84
CA ALA A 93 -13.39 -20.95 7.94
C ALA A 93 -12.14 -20.81 8.81
N ALA A 94 -11.07 -20.21 8.28
CA ALA A 94 -9.81 -20.04 8.98
C ALA A 94 -9.97 -19.12 10.20
N LYS A 95 -9.32 -19.51 11.31
CA LYS A 95 -9.27 -18.70 12.52
C LYS A 95 -8.04 -17.79 12.46
N GLU A 96 -8.22 -16.52 12.74
CA GLU A 96 -7.13 -15.54 12.82
C GLU A 96 -6.04 -16.00 13.81
N GLY A 97 -4.77 -15.92 13.37
CA GLY A 97 -3.56 -16.32 14.08
C GLY A 97 -3.32 -17.83 14.15
N SER A 98 -4.18 -18.65 13.55
CA SER A 98 -4.06 -20.11 13.57
C SER A 98 -2.97 -20.64 12.64
N GLU A 99 -2.55 -21.89 12.85
CA GLU A 99 -1.60 -22.54 11.94
C GLU A 99 -2.25 -22.85 10.59
N GLU A 100 -3.53 -23.19 10.60
CA GLU A 100 -4.33 -23.45 9.40
C GLU A 100 -4.40 -22.20 8.50
N GLU A 101 -4.54 -21.02 9.10
CA GLU A 101 -4.51 -19.75 8.37
C GLU A 101 -3.15 -19.51 7.71
N ARG A 102 -2.04 -19.74 8.43
CA ARG A 102 -0.68 -19.58 7.87
C ARG A 102 -0.45 -20.52 6.68
N VAL A 103 -0.81 -21.79 6.83
CA VAL A 103 -0.68 -22.79 5.76
C VAL A 103 -1.57 -22.43 4.57
N LEU A 104 -2.78 -21.93 4.80
CA LEU A 104 -3.67 -21.47 3.74
C LEU A 104 -3.08 -20.25 3.01
N TYR A 105 -2.57 -19.28 3.76
CA TYR A 105 -1.90 -18.10 3.23
C TYR A 105 -0.75 -18.50 2.31
N ASP A 106 0.14 -19.39 2.76
CA ASP A 106 1.29 -19.85 1.95
C ASP A 106 0.85 -20.49 0.63
N LYS A 107 -0.22 -21.32 0.66
CA LYS A 107 -0.78 -21.94 -0.56
C LYS A 107 -1.34 -20.91 -1.52
N VAL A 108 -2.14 -19.97 -1.02
CA VAL A 108 -2.75 -18.91 -1.82
C VAL A 108 -1.67 -18.03 -2.46
N MET A 109 -0.66 -17.64 -1.67
CA MET A 109 0.44 -16.82 -2.13
C MET A 109 1.34 -17.54 -3.14
N ALA A 110 1.56 -18.84 -2.99
CA ALA A 110 2.28 -19.62 -3.99
C ALA A 110 1.57 -19.60 -5.35
N GLU A 111 0.24 -19.68 -5.38
CA GLU A 111 -0.53 -19.55 -6.63
C GLU A 111 -0.48 -18.13 -7.20
N PHE A 112 -0.54 -17.11 -6.36
CA PHE A 112 -0.35 -15.73 -6.83
C PHE A 112 1.03 -15.49 -7.42
N ASN A 113 2.08 -15.98 -6.76
CA ASN A 113 3.46 -15.80 -7.20
C ASN A 113 3.77 -16.60 -8.47
N SER A 114 3.01 -17.66 -8.79
CA SER A 114 3.15 -18.40 -10.05
C SER A 114 2.86 -17.58 -11.31
N ALA A 115 2.19 -16.43 -11.17
CA ALA A 115 1.87 -15.55 -12.29
C ALA A 115 3.11 -14.91 -12.94
N GLY A 116 4.15 -14.66 -12.16
CA GLY A 116 5.24 -13.76 -12.53
C GLY A 116 4.76 -12.33 -12.83
N GLY A 117 5.69 -11.48 -13.24
CA GLY A 117 5.39 -10.11 -13.67
C GLY A 117 4.85 -10.01 -15.10
N ASN A 118 4.12 -8.92 -15.39
CA ASN A 118 3.68 -8.55 -16.72
C ASN A 118 4.88 -8.23 -17.63
N ALA A 119 5.22 -9.18 -18.49
CA ALA A 119 6.37 -9.09 -19.40
C ALA A 119 6.30 -7.90 -20.37
N GLU A 120 5.11 -7.36 -20.66
CA GLU A 120 4.94 -6.19 -21.54
C GLU A 120 5.49 -4.89 -20.94
N LEU A 121 5.80 -4.87 -19.64
CA LEU A 121 6.38 -3.71 -18.97
C LEU A 121 7.91 -3.66 -19.05
N ARG A 122 8.56 -4.75 -19.47
CA ARG A 122 10.03 -4.83 -19.51
C ARG A 122 10.62 -3.73 -20.41
N GLY A 123 11.61 -3.03 -19.88
CA GLY A 123 12.35 -1.96 -20.57
C GLY A 123 11.55 -0.68 -20.80
N LYS A 124 10.34 -0.56 -20.24
CA LYS A 124 9.56 0.68 -20.33
C LYS A 124 9.96 1.61 -19.20
N THR A 125 10.16 2.88 -19.51
CA THR A 125 10.21 3.94 -18.49
C THR A 125 8.81 4.19 -17.98
N ILE A 126 8.59 3.99 -16.68
CA ILE A 126 7.28 4.05 -16.04
C ILE A 126 7.26 5.08 -14.91
N ARG A 127 6.06 5.48 -14.51
CA ARG A 127 5.79 6.18 -13.26
C ARG A 127 4.70 5.45 -12.49
N ILE A 128 4.95 5.08 -11.25
CA ILE A 128 3.98 4.36 -10.42
C ILE A 128 4.00 4.90 -8.98
N PRO A 129 2.85 5.04 -8.32
CA PRO A 129 2.80 5.45 -6.93
C PRO A 129 2.85 4.23 -6.01
N GLY A 130 3.39 4.39 -4.80
CA GLY A 130 3.34 3.34 -3.79
C GLY A 130 3.87 3.79 -2.44
N PHE A 131 3.87 2.86 -1.50
CA PHE A 131 4.48 3.01 -0.18
C PHE A 131 5.85 2.36 -0.15
N VAL A 132 6.71 2.86 0.74
CA VAL A 132 8.11 2.47 0.86
C VAL A 132 8.29 1.53 2.05
N ALA A 133 8.78 0.32 1.80
CA ALA A 133 9.31 -0.58 2.82
C ALA A 133 10.85 -0.63 2.68
N PRO A 134 11.61 0.09 3.53
CA PRO A 134 13.06 0.20 3.41
C PRO A 134 13.76 -1.16 3.53
N LEU A 135 14.77 -1.39 2.67
CA LEU A 135 15.70 -2.52 2.75
C LEU A 135 17.07 -2.06 3.28
N GLU A 136 17.58 -0.95 2.74
CA GLU A 136 18.86 -0.36 3.13
C GLU A 136 18.77 1.17 3.22
N ASN A 137 19.54 1.75 4.14
CA ASN A 137 19.65 3.19 4.33
C ASN A 137 21.10 3.64 4.60
N ASP A 138 21.46 4.82 4.08
CA ASP A 138 22.70 5.54 4.41
C ASP A 138 22.35 6.76 5.27
N GLY A 139 22.64 6.67 6.57
CA GLY A 139 22.11 7.60 7.56
C GLY A 139 20.58 7.61 7.54
N GLU A 140 19.99 8.77 7.31
CA GLU A 140 18.53 8.94 7.19
C GLU A 140 18.00 8.71 5.78
N THR A 141 18.86 8.55 4.77
CA THR A 141 18.43 8.41 3.37
C THR A 141 18.18 6.94 3.04
N VAL A 142 17.00 6.62 2.50
CA VAL A 142 16.68 5.27 2.01
C VAL A 142 17.40 5.04 0.68
N VAL A 143 18.22 4.01 0.56
CA VAL A 143 19.01 3.73 -0.65
C VAL A 143 18.57 2.48 -1.41
N GLU A 144 17.88 1.55 -0.73
CA GLU A 144 17.14 0.45 -1.37
C GLU A 144 15.83 0.21 -0.61
N PHE A 145 14.76 -0.10 -1.34
CA PHE A 145 13.45 -0.39 -0.75
C PHE A 145 12.56 -1.24 -1.64
N LEU A 146 11.52 -1.82 -1.06
CA LEU A 146 10.38 -2.36 -1.79
C LEU A 146 9.30 -1.27 -1.90
N LEU A 147 8.85 -1.01 -3.13
CA LEU A 147 7.65 -0.25 -3.40
C LEU A 147 6.45 -1.22 -3.42
N VAL A 148 5.39 -0.87 -2.69
CA VAL A 148 4.22 -1.73 -2.47
C VAL A 148 2.90 -0.92 -2.53
N PRO A 149 1.76 -1.56 -2.86
CA PRO A 149 0.46 -0.88 -2.96
C PRO A 149 -0.21 -0.58 -1.61
N TYR A 150 0.19 -1.23 -0.52
CA TYR A 150 -0.46 -1.09 0.79
C TYR A 150 0.48 -0.51 1.83
N TYR A 151 -0.04 0.42 2.63
CA TYR A 151 0.74 1.01 3.71
C TYR A 151 1.04 -0.02 4.81
N GLY A 152 2.31 -0.11 5.23
CA GLY A 152 2.76 -1.03 6.27
C GLY A 152 3.05 -2.48 5.82
N SER A 153 2.90 -2.78 4.52
CA SER A 153 3.31 -4.08 3.96
C SER A 153 4.79 -4.37 4.23
N CYS A 154 5.10 -5.66 4.38
CA CYS A 154 6.43 -6.22 4.66
C CYS A 154 7.01 -5.90 6.06
N ILE A 155 6.48 -4.90 6.77
CA ILE A 155 6.94 -4.52 8.12
C ILE A 155 5.92 -4.95 9.19
N HIS A 156 4.64 -4.70 8.95
CA HIS A 156 3.55 -5.00 9.88
C HIS A 156 2.58 -6.05 9.36
N SER A 157 2.55 -6.23 8.05
CA SER A 157 1.68 -7.20 7.38
C SER A 157 2.51 -8.05 6.42
N PRO A 158 2.00 -9.25 6.07
CA PRO A 158 2.67 -10.10 5.09
C PRO A 158 2.95 -9.37 3.76
N PRO A 159 3.99 -9.80 3.03
CA PRO A 159 4.35 -9.17 1.77
C PRO A 159 3.28 -9.41 0.70
N PRO A 160 3.03 -8.44 -0.21
CA PRO A 160 2.19 -8.65 -1.39
C PRO A 160 2.78 -9.73 -2.32
N PRO A 161 2.00 -10.22 -3.30
CA PRO A 161 2.54 -11.09 -4.34
C PRO A 161 3.72 -10.44 -5.08
N ALA A 162 4.58 -11.25 -5.69
CA ALA A 162 5.75 -10.78 -6.43
C ALA A 162 5.38 -9.77 -7.52
N ASN A 163 4.29 -10.02 -8.25
CA ASN A 163 3.78 -9.10 -9.26
C ASN A 163 3.09 -7.84 -8.70
N GLN A 164 3.11 -7.65 -7.39
CA GLN A 164 2.65 -6.46 -6.67
C GLN A 164 3.75 -5.90 -5.75
N THR A 165 5.01 -6.24 -6.02
CA THR A 165 6.18 -5.80 -5.26
C THR A 165 7.30 -5.40 -6.22
N VAL A 166 7.84 -4.18 -6.07
CA VAL A 166 8.92 -3.66 -6.92
C VAL A 166 10.13 -3.33 -6.07
N MET A 167 11.29 -3.93 -6.36
CA MET A 167 12.55 -3.51 -5.75
C MET A 167 13.05 -2.23 -6.42
N VAL A 168 13.38 -1.21 -5.63
CA VAL A 168 13.79 0.10 -6.12
C VAL A 168 15.14 0.49 -5.52
N SER A 169 16.08 0.82 -6.40
CA SER A 169 17.39 1.39 -6.05
C SER A 169 17.49 2.81 -6.66
N PRO A 170 17.25 3.89 -5.91
CA PRO A 170 17.26 5.26 -6.42
C PRO A 170 18.63 5.77 -6.87
N ILE A 171 18.62 6.82 -7.70
CA ILE A 171 19.83 7.61 -7.95
C ILE A 171 20.28 8.27 -6.64
N LYS A 172 21.59 8.27 -6.37
CA LYS A 172 22.16 8.95 -5.20
C LYS A 172 21.66 10.40 -5.10
N GLY A 173 21.06 10.75 -3.97
CA GLY A 173 20.47 12.07 -3.72
C GLY A 173 19.11 12.32 -4.39
N LYS A 174 18.48 11.30 -4.99
CA LYS A 174 17.12 11.33 -5.57
C LYS A 174 16.19 10.31 -4.88
N SER A 175 16.33 10.21 -3.56
CA SER A 175 15.52 9.37 -2.70
C SER A 175 14.84 10.21 -1.62
N ILE A 176 14.10 9.53 -0.74
CA ILE A 176 13.46 10.08 0.44
C ILE A 176 14.23 9.72 1.72
N THR A 177 13.91 10.41 2.79
CA THR A 177 14.40 10.10 4.14
C THR A 177 13.49 9.10 4.86
N LEU A 178 13.99 8.45 5.92
CA LEU A 178 13.23 7.49 6.73
C LEU A 178 11.93 8.08 7.29
N ASP A 179 11.95 9.34 7.72
CA ASP A 179 10.79 10.07 8.20
C ASP A 179 9.80 10.42 7.08
N GLN A 180 10.08 10.16 5.81
CA GLN A 180 9.14 10.38 4.71
C GLN A 180 8.44 9.09 4.27
N THR A 181 8.84 7.93 4.79
CA THR A 181 8.32 6.61 4.40
C THR A 181 6.85 6.39 4.78
N TYR A 182 6.30 7.17 5.72
CA TYR A 182 4.88 7.11 6.08
C TYR A 182 3.94 7.74 5.04
N ARG A 183 4.49 8.38 4.00
CA ARG A 183 3.71 8.95 2.90
C ARG A 183 3.97 8.21 1.59
N PRO A 184 2.99 8.21 0.67
CA PRO A 184 3.21 7.63 -0.65
C PRO A 184 4.24 8.44 -1.44
N VAL A 185 4.91 7.75 -2.36
CA VAL A 185 5.86 8.33 -3.29
C VAL A 185 5.47 7.98 -4.72
N TRP A 186 5.93 8.78 -5.68
CA TRP A 186 6.04 8.39 -7.07
C TRP A 186 7.45 7.86 -7.33
N VAL A 187 7.53 6.73 -8.03
CA VAL A 187 8.78 6.19 -8.54
C VAL A 187 8.77 6.27 -10.06
N VAL A 188 9.83 6.87 -10.62
CA VAL A 188 10.06 6.95 -12.07
C VAL A 188 11.35 6.24 -12.41
N GLY A 189 11.32 5.37 -13.42
CA GLY A 189 12.50 4.68 -13.93
C GLY A 189 12.16 3.60 -14.95
N GLU A 190 13.18 2.95 -15.48
CA GLU A 190 13.01 1.81 -16.40
C GLU A 190 12.67 0.53 -15.62
N MET A 191 11.60 -0.14 -16.03
CA MET A 191 11.11 -1.35 -15.38
C MET A 191 11.84 -2.60 -15.91
N GLU A 192 12.58 -3.28 -15.04
CA GLU A 192 13.01 -4.66 -15.26
C GLU A 192 11.92 -5.61 -14.73
N VAL A 193 11.68 -6.72 -15.44
CA VAL A 193 10.70 -7.74 -15.06
C VAL A 193 11.43 -9.05 -14.81
N GLY A 194 11.25 -9.63 -13.63
CA GLY A 194 11.91 -10.84 -13.19
C GLY A 194 11.93 -10.92 -11.67
N ASP A 195 12.02 -12.15 -11.17
CA ASP A 195 12.00 -12.41 -9.74
C ASP A 195 13.33 -12.01 -9.09
N VAL A 196 13.23 -11.30 -7.97
CA VAL A 196 14.35 -10.88 -7.12
C VAL A 196 14.00 -11.18 -5.68
N GLU A 197 14.80 -12.04 -5.05
CA GLU A 197 14.70 -12.30 -3.61
C GLU A 197 15.34 -11.14 -2.84
N THR A 198 14.64 -10.69 -1.80
CA THR A 198 15.12 -9.66 -0.86
C THR A 198 14.90 -10.13 0.57
N ASP A 199 15.50 -9.42 1.54
CA ASP A 199 15.36 -9.74 2.96
C ASP A 199 13.91 -9.68 3.47
N LEU A 200 13.03 -8.93 2.78
CA LEU A 200 11.63 -8.76 3.19
C LEU A 200 10.63 -9.55 2.34
N ALA A 201 10.87 -9.69 1.03
CA ALA A 201 9.91 -10.30 0.13
C ALA A 201 10.53 -10.75 -1.22
N LEU A 202 9.78 -11.58 -1.94
CA LEU A 202 10.00 -11.79 -3.37
C LEU A 202 9.40 -10.62 -4.15
N ALA A 203 10.21 -9.94 -4.97
CA ALA A 203 9.74 -8.92 -5.91
C ALA A 203 9.76 -9.46 -7.34
N GLY A 204 8.72 -9.19 -8.13
CA GLY A 204 8.64 -9.58 -9.54
C GLY A 204 9.18 -8.52 -10.51
N TYR A 205 9.64 -7.40 -9.96
CA TYR A 205 10.06 -6.21 -10.69
C TYR A 205 11.23 -5.52 -10.00
N GLN A 206 12.04 -4.84 -10.81
CA GLN A 206 13.12 -4.00 -10.31
C GLN A 206 13.21 -2.69 -11.10
N ILE A 207 13.51 -1.59 -10.39
CA ILE A 207 13.82 -0.29 -10.99
C ILE A 207 15.14 0.20 -10.40
N LYS A 208 16.19 0.21 -11.23
CA LYS A 208 17.50 0.77 -10.88
C LYS A 208 17.58 2.23 -11.32
N ASN A 209 18.43 3.01 -10.65
CA ASN A 209 18.61 4.44 -10.92
C ASN A 209 17.27 5.19 -10.93
N ALA A 210 16.40 4.85 -9.99
CA ALA A 210 15.07 5.44 -9.92
C ALA A 210 15.12 6.90 -9.44
N ARG A 211 14.15 7.69 -9.91
CA ARG A 211 13.84 9.00 -9.35
C ARG A 211 12.63 8.86 -8.43
N VAL A 212 12.79 9.18 -7.16
CA VAL A 212 11.71 9.13 -6.17
C VAL A 212 11.22 10.54 -5.87
N GLU A 213 9.91 10.74 -5.95
CA GLU A 213 9.26 12.01 -5.63
C GLU A 213 8.25 11.77 -4.50
N PRO A 214 8.27 12.54 -3.40
CA PRO A 214 7.17 12.52 -2.45
C PRO A 214 5.84 12.83 -3.15
N TYR A 215 4.78 12.08 -2.84
CA TYR A 215 3.45 12.45 -3.29
C TYR A 215 2.98 13.69 -2.53
N VAL A 216 2.55 14.70 -3.28
CA VAL A 216 1.89 15.89 -2.73
C VAL A 216 0.46 15.87 -3.25
N GLN A 217 -0.51 15.80 -2.33
CA GLN A 217 -1.91 15.88 -2.70
C GLN A 217 -2.17 17.23 -3.38
N PRO A 218 -2.85 17.28 -4.54
CA PRO A 218 -3.18 18.55 -5.18
C PRO A 218 -4.02 19.41 -4.23
N ALA A 219 -3.65 20.68 -4.05
CA ALA A 219 -4.48 21.63 -3.32
C ALA A 219 -5.81 21.82 -4.06
N TYR A 220 -6.92 21.64 -3.35
CA TYR A 220 -8.28 21.92 -3.85
C TYR A 220 -8.65 23.39 -3.66
#